data_AF-A0A5N6LXD1-F1
#
_entry.id   AF-A0A5N6LXD1-F1
#
_cell.length_a   1.000
_cell.length_b   1.000
_cell.length_c   1.000
_cell.angle_alpha   90.00
_cell.angle_beta   90.00
_cell.angle_gamma   90.00
#
_symmetry.space_group_name_H-M   'P 1'
#
loop_
_entity.id
_entity.type
_entity.pdbx_description
1 polymer ?
#
loop_
_entity_poly.entity_id
_entity_poly.type
_entity_poly.pdbx_seq_one_letter_code
_entity_poly.pdbx_strand_id
1 'polypeptide(L)'
;MEWSFNQFIFISIVFFVSSSQSFYLPGVAPSDFRRGDPLQVKVNKLSSTKTQLPYDYYYLNYCKPNHIQNSAENLGEVLRGDRIENSVYTFNMREEIPCKVGCRVKLDAQSAKNFREKIDDEYRVNMILDNLPVAVLRQRRDGSQSTTYEHGFRVGFKGNYAGSKDEKYFINNHLSFRVMYHKDLETDSARIVGFEVTPNSINHEYKEWDEKNPQLTTCNQNTKNIVQGSTVPQEVDTDKEVVFTYDVTFKESDIKWASRWDTYLLMNDDQIHWFSIINSLMIVLFLSGMVAMIMMRTLYRDIANYNQLDSQDEAQEETGWKLLHGDVFRAPIKSGLLSVYVGTGVQILGMTLVTMIFALLGFLSPSNRGGLMTAMVLLWVFMGLFAGYSSARLYKMFKGTEWKRNTLKTAFMFPGILFTIFFVLNAIIWGEKSSGAVPFGTIRVVLLPVVQRGLPLVVALIPYRRLICAAKDYDDVARNRNEAVKSAPPREHRVLVMTGVDNIEHLLQKRYT
;
A
#
# COMPACT_ATOMS: atom_id res chain seq x y z
N MET A 1 8.28 -31.33 -31.85
CA MET A 1 9.43 -31.14 -30.94
C MET A 1 8.85 -30.87 -29.56
N GLU A 2 8.50 -31.95 -28.85
CA GLU A 2 7.79 -31.89 -27.58
C GLU A 2 8.80 -31.70 -26.45
N TRP A 3 8.85 -30.49 -25.91
CA TRP A 3 9.62 -30.22 -24.70
C TRP A 3 8.87 -30.82 -23.51
N SER A 4 9.52 -31.68 -22.73
CA SER A 4 8.90 -32.31 -21.57
C SER A 4 8.69 -31.29 -20.45
N PHE A 5 7.61 -31.43 -19.68
CA PHE A 5 7.26 -30.53 -18.57
C PHE A 5 8.39 -30.38 -17.52
N ASN A 6 9.22 -31.42 -17.37
CA ASN A 6 10.42 -31.38 -16.52
C ASN A 6 11.48 -30.42 -17.06
N GLN A 7 11.60 -30.27 -18.38
CA GLN A 7 12.49 -29.26 -18.97
C GLN A 7 11.97 -27.85 -18.72
N PHE A 8 10.66 -27.62 -18.69
CA PHE A 8 10.10 -26.31 -18.35
C PHE A 8 10.33 -25.92 -16.88
N ILE A 9 10.17 -26.87 -15.96
CA ILE A 9 10.48 -26.67 -14.53
C ILE A 9 11.98 -26.46 -14.34
N PHE A 10 12.81 -27.29 -14.99
CA PHE A 10 14.26 -27.18 -14.88
C PHE A 10 14.77 -25.86 -15.47
N ILE A 11 14.25 -25.42 -16.62
CA ILE A 11 14.57 -24.11 -17.21
C ILE A 11 14.07 -22.97 -16.32
N SER A 12 12.89 -23.09 -15.72
CA SER A 12 12.36 -22.07 -14.80
C SER A 12 13.18 -21.98 -13.51
N ILE A 13 13.62 -23.11 -12.94
CA ILE A 13 14.50 -23.15 -11.77
C ILE A 13 15.90 -22.62 -12.12
N VAL A 14 16.44 -22.98 -13.28
CA VAL A 14 17.76 -22.49 -13.75
C VAL A 14 17.74 -20.99 -14.03
N PHE A 15 16.63 -20.43 -14.53
CA PHE A 15 16.43 -18.97 -14.65
C PHE A 15 16.32 -18.27 -13.29
N PHE A 16 15.80 -18.94 -12.26
CA PHE A 16 15.74 -18.39 -10.89
C PHE A 16 17.08 -18.46 -10.15
N VAL A 17 17.92 -19.48 -10.42
CA VAL A 17 19.21 -19.68 -9.72
C VAL A 17 20.34 -18.81 -10.30
N SER A 18 20.26 -18.42 -11.58
CA SER A 18 21.32 -17.63 -12.24
C SER A 18 21.28 -16.12 -11.96
N SER A 19 20.39 -15.69 -11.05
CA SER A 19 20.29 -14.30 -10.59
C SER A 19 20.55 -14.19 -9.08
N SER A 20 21.65 -14.77 -8.58
CA SER A 20 22.16 -14.45 -7.24
C SER A 20 22.86 -13.09 -7.24
N GLN A 21 22.11 -12.04 -7.57
CA GLN A 21 22.39 -10.72 -7.01
C GLN A 21 22.10 -10.85 -5.51
N SER A 22 23.08 -10.52 -4.67
CA SER A 22 22.94 -10.50 -3.22
C SER A 22 21.59 -9.87 -2.85
N PHE A 23 20.66 -10.67 -2.34
CA PHE A 23 19.34 -10.18 -1.96
C PHE A 23 19.52 -9.35 -0.70
N TYR A 24 19.61 -8.04 -0.85
CA TYR A 24 19.58 -7.14 0.27
C TYR A 24 18.21 -7.25 0.93
N LEU A 25 18.19 -7.57 2.23
CA LEU A 25 16.97 -7.58 3.02
C LEU A 25 16.29 -6.20 2.92
N PRO A 26 14.95 -6.13 2.79
CA PRO A 26 14.24 -4.86 2.73
C PRO A 26 14.51 -4.06 4.02
N GLY A 27 15.28 -2.99 3.87
CA GLY A 27 15.71 -2.09 4.94
C GLY A 27 16.32 -0.84 4.32
N VAL A 28 16.46 0.23 5.10
CA VAL A 28 17.18 1.43 4.66
C VAL A 28 18.58 1.33 5.25
N ALA A 29 19.64 1.51 4.47
CA ALA A 29 20.99 1.54 5.01
C ALA A 29 21.24 2.90 5.71
N PRO A 30 21.95 2.92 6.86
CA PRO A 30 22.36 4.18 7.47
C PRO A 30 23.38 4.90 6.58
N SER A 31 23.19 6.21 6.44
CA SER A 31 24.17 7.10 5.79
C SER A 31 24.98 7.80 6.87
N ASP A 32 26.30 7.65 6.82
CA ASP A 32 27.25 8.30 7.73
C ASP A 32 27.77 9.58 7.07
N PHE A 33 27.60 10.73 7.74
CA PHE A 33 28.02 12.03 7.24
C PHE A 33 29.16 12.60 8.07
N ARG A 34 30.19 13.12 7.42
CA ARG A 34 31.26 13.91 8.03
C ARG A 34 30.90 15.40 8.04
N ARG A 35 31.63 16.19 8.82
CA ARG A 35 31.47 17.66 8.80
C ARG A 35 31.83 18.18 7.42
N GLY A 36 30.99 19.05 6.87
CA GLY A 36 31.17 19.62 5.53
C GLY A 36 30.57 18.77 4.40
N ASP A 37 30.07 17.57 4.68
CA ASP A 37 29.42 16.76 3.64
C ASP A 37 28.11 17.42 3.16
N PRO A 38 27.81 17.40 1.85
CA PRO A 38 26.63 18.06 1.33
C PRO A 38 25.35 17.31 1.72
N LEU A 39 24.40 18.04 2.31
CA LEU A 39 23.06 17.56 2.62
C LEU A 39 22.06 18.07 1.59
N GLN A 40 21.44 17.14 0.87
CA GLN A 40 20.43 17.47 -0.13
C GLN A 40 19.03 17.37 0.47
N VAL A 41 18.39 18.52 0.67
CA VAL A 41 16.97 18.56 1.01
C VAL A 41 16.16 18.32 -0.27
N LYS A 42 15.29 17.32 -0.24
CA LYS A 42 14.37 16.99 -1.33
C LYS A 42 12.98 17.52 -0.99
N VAL A 43 12.27 18.05 -1.98
CA VAL A 43 10.85 18.42 -1.87
C VAL A 43 9.99 17.25 -2.32
N ASN A 44 8.78 17.15 -1.78
CA ASN A 44 7.76 16.19 -2.18
C ASN A 44 6.43 16.91 -2.45
N LYS A 45 5.31 16.19 -2.50
CA LYS A 45 3.98 16.75 -2.72
C LYS A 45 3.48 17.67 -1.59
N LEU A 46 2.59 18.57 -1.97
CA LEU A 46 1.69 19.31 -1.10
C LEU A 46 0.52 18.40 -0.68
N SER A 47 0.19 18.37 0.60
CA SER A 47 -0.92 17.59 1.14
C SER A 47 -1.83 18.46 2.01
N SER A 48 -3.15 18.29 1.89
CA SER A 48 -4.15 19.02 2.68
C SER A 48 -4.81 18.08 3.69
N THR A 49 -5.29 18.64 4.80
CA THR A 49 -6.21 17.95 5.73
C THR A 49 -7.67 18.10 5.34
N LYS A 50 -8.01 19.09 4.48
CA LYS A 50 -9.37 19.36 3.99
C LYS A 50 -9.68 18.61 2.69
N THR A 51 -8.71 18.52 1.78
CA THR A 51 -8.89 17.90 0.46
C THR A 51 -8.02 16.66 0.30
N GLN A 52 -8.48 15.70 -0.50
CA GLN A 52 -7.78 14.43 -0.74
C GLN A 52 -6.79 14.49 -1.91
N LEU A 53 -6.71 15.62 -2.63
CA LEU A 53 -5.88 15.77 -3.83
C LEU A 53 -4.51 16.38 -3.48
N PRO A 54 -3.41 15.61 -3.61
CA PRO A 54 -2.08 16.17 -3.47
C PRO A 54 -1.64 16.91 -4.74
N TYR A 55 -0.73 17.87 -4.59
CA TYR A 55 -0.17 18.63 -5.71
C TYR A 55 1.34 18.59 -5.67
N ASP A 56 2.01 18.80 -6.80
CA ASP A 56 3.46 18.89 -6.83
C ASP A 56 3.93 20.13 -6.08
N TYR A 57 5.12 20.09 -5.48
CA TYR A 57 5.69 21.27 -4.81
C TYR A 57 5.74 22.46 -5.76
N TYR A 58 6.23 22.24 -6.97
CA TYR A 58 6.37 23.27 -8.01
C TYR A 58 5.08 23.64 -8.75
N TYR A 59 3.93 23.09 -8.34
CA TYR A 59 2.62 23.59 -8.76
C TYR A 59 2.41 25.03 -8.26
N LEU A 60 2.86 25.31 -7.04
CA LEU A 60 2.97 26.66 -6.51
C LEU A 60 4.27 27.31 -7.01
N ASN A 61 4.26 28.63 -7.15
CA ASN A 61 5.38 29.39 -7.70
C ASN A 61 6.49 29.60 -6.65
N TYR A 62 7.05 28.49 -6.17
CA TYR A 62 8.23 28.43 -5.31
C TYR A 62 9.52 28.51 -6.14
N CYS A 63 10.66 28.69 -5.46
CA CYS A 63 11.98 28.67 -6.05
C CYS A 63 12.28 27.35 -6.77
N LYS A 64 12.59 27.42 -8.07
CA LYS A 64 12.97 26.27 -8.88
C LYS A 64 14.49 26.23 -9.09
N PRO A 65 15.14 25.06 -8.94
CA PRO A 65 16.53 24.89 -9.37
C PRO A 65 16.62 24.92 -10.90
N ASN A 66 17.83 25.14 -11.44
CA ASN A 66 18.08 25.19 -12.89
C ASN A 66 17.60 23.94 -13.63
N HIS A 67 17.74 22.77 -13.01
CA HIS A 67 17.26 21.50 -13.53
C HIS A 67 16.55 20.72 -12.42
N ILE A 68 15.28 20.36 -12.66
CA ILE A 68 14.49 19.54 -11.74
C ILE A 68 14.79 18.08 -12.03
N GLN A 69 15.36 17.38 -11.05
CA GLN A 69 15.68 15.97 -11.10
C GLN A 69 14.76 15.20 -10.17
N ASN A 70 14.00 14.26 -10.74
CA ASN A 70 13.17 13.34 -9.99
C ASN A 70 14.04 12.25 -9.35
N SER A 71 13.83 12.01 -8.07
CA SER A 71 14.57 11.04 -7.24
C SER A 71 13.67 9.94 -6.68
N ALA A 72 12.51 9.65 -7.29
CA ALA A 72 11.66 8.54 -6.87
C ALA A 72 12.39 7.20 -7.03
N GLU A 73 12.45 6.42 -5.95
CA GLU A 73 13.33 5.25 -5.86
C GLU A 73 12.60 3.94 -6.22
N ASN A 74 11.28 3.88 -5.99
CA ASN A 74 10.51 2.66 -6.24
C ASN A 74 9.08 2.88 -6.74
N LEU A 75 8.48 1.79 -7.24
CA LEU A 75 7.12 1.79 -7.79
C LEU A 75 6.07 2.23 -6.76
N GLY A 76 6.23 1.84 -5.50
CA GLY A 76 5.29 2.15 -4.44
C GLY A 76 5.23 3.63 -4.08
N GLU A 77 6.34 4.36 -4.16
CA GLU A 77 6.38 5.82 -4.01
C GLU A 77 5.58 6.50 -5.12
N VAL A 78 5.77 6.06 -6.36
CA VAL A 78 5.02 6.60 -7.51
C VAL A 78 3.52 6.30 -7.38
N LEU A 79 3.15 5.11 -6.91
CA LEU A 79 1.75 4.74 -6.66
C LEU A 79 1.11 5.54 -5.51
N ARG A 80 1.91 6.01 -4.55
CA ARG A 80 1.45 6.91 -3.47
C ARG A 80 1.34 8.38 -3.95
N GLY A 81 1.72 8.65 -5.20
CA GLY A 81 1.79 10.00 -5.74
C GLY A 81 2.91 10.83 -5.12
N ASP A 82 3.97 10.19 -4.61
CA ASP A 82 5.17 10.90 -4.17
C ASP A 82 5.97 11.38 -5.37
N ARG A 83 6.42 12.62 -5.30
CA ARG A 83 7.11 13.35 -6.37
C ARG A 83 8.33 14.00 -5.75
N ILE A 84 9.32 13.15 -5.48
CA ILE A 84 10.52 13.53 -4.77
C ILE A 84 11.47 14.21 -5.76
N GLU A 85 11.72 15.49 -5.56
CA GLU A 85 12.51 16.33 -6.47
C GLU A 85 13.59 17.09 -5.69
N ASN A 86 14.67 17.48 -6.37
CA ASN A 86 15.71 18.31 -5.77
C ASN A 86 15.18 19.71 -5.45
N SER A 87 15.60 20.28 -4.32
CA SER A 87 15.20 21.63 -3.91
C SER A 87 16.34 22.64 -4.07
N VAL A 88 16.03 23.93 -3.89
CA VAL A 88 17.06 25.00 -3.81
C VAL A 88 17.75 25.05 -2.45
N TYR A 89 17.22 24.33 -1.45
CA TYR A 89 17.74 24.33 -0.09
C TYR A 89 18.91 23.34 0.01
N THR A 90 20.12 23.88 -0.05
CA THR A 90 21.37 23.11 0.08
C THR A 90 22.21 23.66 1.22
N PHE A 91 22.71 22.75 2.05
CA PHE A 91 23.57 23.06 3.18
C PHE A 91 24.48 21.87 3.50
N ASN A 92 25.53 22.13 4.27
CA ASN A 92 26.55 21.15 4.59
C ASN A 92 26.39 20.68 6.04
N MET A 93 26.78 19.45 6.30
CA MET A 93 26.63 18.82 7.60
C MET A 93 27.47 19.52 8.67
N ARG A 94 26.86 19.84 9.82
CA ARG A 94 27.49 20.56 10.95
C ARG A 94 28.04 21.95 10.58
N GLU A 95 27.42 22.62 9.62
CA GLU A 95 27.71 24.01 9.24
C GLU A 95 26.46 24.88 9.38
N GLU A 96 26.41 25.70 10.42
CA GLU A 96 25.30 26.63 10.63
C GLU A 96 25.27 27.70 9.54
N ILE A 97 24.09 27.92 8.97
CA ILE A 97 23.86 28.95 7.97
C ILE A 97 22.83 29.93 8.55
N PRO A 98 23.27 31.11 9.02
CA PRO A 98 22.35 32.15 9.43
C PRO A 98 21.80 32.84 8.18
N CYS A 99 20.49 32.72 7.97
CA CYS A 99 19.72 33.37 6.91
C CYS A 99 20.39 33.46 5.52
N LYS A 100 20.18 32.42 4.71
CA LYS A 100 20.55 32.36 3.30
C LYS A 100 19.33 32.62 2.42
N VAL A 101 19.54 33.43 1.39
CA VAL A 101 18.51 33.70 0.37
C VAL A 101 18.46 32.55 -0.62
N GLY A 102 17.27 32.00 -0.82
CA GLY A 102 17.02 30.96 -1.81
C GLY A 102 16.74 31.54 -3.19
N CYS A 103 15.70 32.37 -3.32
CA CYS A 103 15.38 33.08 -4.55
C CYS A 103 14.39 34.23 -4.30
N ARG A 104 14.14 35.01 -5.35
CA ARG A 104 13.06 36.00 -5.43
C ARG A 104 12.07 35.58 -6.51
N VAL A 105 10.78 35.65 -6.20
CA VAL A 105 9.70 35.36 -7.14
C VAL A 105 8.71 36.51 -7.15
N LYS A 106 8.34 36.98 -8.33
CA LYS A 106 7.22 37.92 -8.49
C LYS A 106 5.91 37.14 -8.67
N LEU A 107 4.90 37.44 -7.87
CA LEU A 107 3.60 36.79 -7.95
C LEU A 107 2.73 37.42 -9.04
N ASP A 108 2.39 36.64 -10.07
CA ASP A 108 1.35 36.99 -11.02
C ASP A 108 -0.05 36.73 -10.43
N ALA A 109 -1.09 37.19 -11.12
CA ALA A 109 -2.47 37.04 -10.68
C ALA A 109 -2.86 35.56 -10.45
N GLN A 110 -2.39 34.64 -11.30
CA GLN A 110 -2.69 33.22 -11.15
C GLN A 110 -1.92 32.61 -9.99
N SER A 111 -0.63 32.92 -9.80
CA SER A 111 0.13 32.40 -8.65
C SER A 111 -0.45 32.91 -7.32
N ALA A 112 -0.79 34.20 -7.23
CA ALA A 112 -1.40 34.76 -6.03
C ALA A 112 -2.73 34.05 -5.69
N LYS A 113 -3.57 33.81 -6.71
CA LYS A 113 -4.81 33.03 -6.56
C LYS A 113 -4.54 31.60 -6.09
N ASN A 114 -3.61 30.90 -6.73
CA ASN A 114 -3.24 29.53 -6.35
C ASN A 114 -2.74 29.47 -4.90
N PHE A 115 -1.90 30.41 -4.47
CA PHE A 115 -1.43 30.47 -3.08
C PHE A 115 -2.60 30.70 -2.10
N ARG A 116 -3.51 31.62 -2.40
CA ARG A 116 -4.70 31.87 -1.55
C ARG A 116 -5.57 30.62 -1.41
N GLU A 117 -5.91 29.96 -2.51
CA GLU A 117 -6.68 28.72 -2.52
C GLU A 117 -5.99 27.60 -1.71
N LYS A 118 -4.67 27.44 -1.86
CA LYS A 118 -3.93 26.42 -1.10
C LYS A 118 -3.79 26.77 0.39
N ILE A 119 -3.80 28.04 0.75
CA ILE A 119 -3.87 28.48 2.16
C ILE A 119 -5.26 28.19 2.74
N ASP A 120 -6.33 28.46 1.99
CA ASP A 120 -7.72 28.15 2.38
C ASP A 120 -7.93 26.67 2.67
N ASP A 121 -7.40 25.83 1.78
CA ASP A 121 -7.47 24.38 1.87
C ASP A 121 -6.46 23.80 2.89
N GLU A 122 -5.72 24.62 3.64
CA GLU A 122 -4.74 24.18 4.64
C GLU A 122 -3.68 23.21 4.09
N TYR A 123 -3.19 23.47 2.87
CA TYR A 123 -2.11 22.68 2.30
C TYR A 123 -0.82 22.82 3.12
N ARG A 124 -0.13 21.68 3.22
CA ARG A 124 1.17 21.54 3.87
C ARG A 124 2.20 21.10 2.86
N VAL A 125 3.38 21.70 2.93
CA VAL A 125 4.56 21.37 2.16
C VAL A 125 5.29 20.22 2.85
N ASN A 126 5.52 19.13 2.12
CA ASN A 126 6.33 18.02 2.60
C ASN A 126 7.74 18.10 2.00
N MET A 127 8.76 18.04 2.86
CA MET A 127 10.17 17.96 2.48
C MET A 127 10.81 16.74 3.14
N ILE A 128 11.98 16.37 2.65
CA ILE A 128 12.66 15.13 3.01
C ILE A 128 14.16 15.40 3.15
N LEU A 129 14.76 14.89 4.21
CA LEU A 129 16.21 14.87 4.42
C LEU A 129 16.61 13.50 4.99
N ASP A 130 17.56 12.81 4.36
CA ASP A 130 18.00 11.46 4.74
C ASP A 130 16.83 10.50 5.04
N ASN A 131 15.84 10.51 4.15
CA ASN A 131 14.59 9.74 4.25
C ASN A 131 13.67 10.11 5.43
N LEU A 132 14.01 11.10 6.27
CA LEU A 132 13.12 11.65 7.29
C LEU A 132 12.21 12.73 6.71
N PRO A 133 10.91 12.74 7.06
CA PRO A 133 10.01 13.83 6.69
C PRO A 133 10.32 15.07 7.52
N VAL A 134 10.18 16.24 6.92
CA VAL A 134 10.20 17.49 7.68
C VAL A 134 9.01 17.53 8.64
N ALA A 135 9.23 17.99 9.87
CA ALA A 135 8.18 18.13 10.86
C ALA A 135 8.21 19.48 11.56
N VAL A 136 7.03 19.98 11.89
CA VAL A 136 6.86 21.17 12.73
C VAL A 136 6.61 20.70 14.17
N LEU A 137 7.36 21.27 15.11
CA LEU A 137 7.17 21.02 16.52
C LEU A 137 5.93 21.79 17.02
N ARG A 138 4.91 21.07 17.49
CA ARG A 138 3.79 21.68 18.23
C ARG A 138 3.93 21.41 19.72
N GLN A 139 3.97 22.50 20.49
CA GLN A 139 3.80 22.44 21.93
C GLN A 139 2.30 22.36 22.25
N ARG A 140 1.93 21.45 23.15
CA ARG A 140 0.55 21.34 23.63
C ARG A 140 0.20 22.62 24.39
N ARG A 141 -1.00 23.15 24.17
CA ARG A 141 -1.52 24.33 24.91
C ARG A 141 -1.74 24.08 26.41
N ASP A 142 -1.61 22.84 26.84
CA ASP A 142 -1.98 22.35 28.18
C ASP A 142 -0.78 22.25 29.15
N GLY A 143 0.34 22.90 28.85
CA GLY A 143 1.52 22.93 29.73
C GLY A 143 2.32 21.61 29.85
N SER A 144 1.82 20.50 29.29
CA SER A 144 2.57 19.23 29.21
C SER A 144 3.72 19.32 28.20
N GLN A 145 4.92 18.88 28.58
CA GLN A 145 6.12 18.82 27.71
C GLN A 145 6.03 17.81 26.55
N SER A 146 4.86 17.24 26.25
CA SER A 146 4.71 16.37 25.09
C SER A 146 4.75 17.21 23.81
N THR A 147 5.89 17.16 23.13
CA THR A 147 6.07 17.73 21.80
C THR A 147 5.40 16.81 20.79
N THR A 148 4.48 17.35 19.99
CA THR A 148 3.86 16.61 18.90
C THR A 148 4.53 17.03 17.60
N TYR A 149 5.00 16.06 16.82
CA TYR A 149 5.57 16.29 15.51
C TYR A 149 4.47 16.21 14.48
N GLU A 150 4.25 17.30 13.75
CA GLU A 150 3.34 17.28 12.62
C GLU A 150 4.12 17.31 11.31
N HIS A 151 3.84 16.37 10.42
CA HIS A 151 4.50 16.28 9.12
C HIS A 151 4.20 17.49 8.22
N GLY A 152 5.25 18.05 7.63
CA GLY A 152 5.16 19.18 6.72
C GLY A 152 4.79 20.49 7.42
N PHE A 153 5.05 21.62 6.77
CA PHE A 153 4.67 22.94 7.26
C PHE A 153 3.56 23.55 6.40
N ARG A 154 2.71 24.40 6.97
CA ARG A 154 1.62 25.04 6.23
C ARG A 154 2.19 25.99 5.16
N VAL A 155 1.59 26.01 3.98
CA VAL A 155 1.96 26.96 2.89
C VAL A 155 1.90 28.41 3.39
N GLY A 156 0.90 28.71 4.22
CA GLY A 156 0.69 30.03 4.80
C GLY A 156 -0.43 30.00 5.82
N PHE A 157 -0.91 31.18 6.19
CA PHE A 157 -2.02 31.35 7.14
C PHE A 157 -2.83 32.59 6.81
N LYS A 158 -4.07 32.65 7.33
CA LYS A 158 -4.88 33.87 7.32
C LYS A 158 -4.65 34.65 8.59
N GLY A 159 -4.66 35.97 8.49
CA GLY A 159 -4.61 36.84 9.65
C GLY A 159 -5.09 38.24 9.32
N ASN A 160 -5.30 39.03 10.37
CA ASN A 160 -5.73 40.42 10.25
C ASN A 160 -4.64 41.31 10.84
N TYR A 161 -4.45 42.48 10.26
CA TYR A 161 -3.64 43.52 10.89
C TYR A 161 -4.36 44.07 12.13
N ALA A 162 -3.60 44.44 13.14
CA ALA A 162 -4.14 45.06 14.35
C ALA A 162 -4.98 46.30 13.96
N GLY A 163 -6.28 46.26 14.27
CA GLY A 163 -7.22 47.34 13.95
C GLY A 163 -7.96 47.22 12.61
N SER A 164 -7.64 46.23 11.76
CA SER A 164 -8.43 45.91 10.57
C SER A 164 -9.27 44.65 10.77
N LYS A 165 -10.49 44.66 10.21
CA LYS A 165 -11.36 43.47 10.13
C LYS A 165 -11.11 42.65 8.86
N ASP A 166 -10.26 43.14 7.95
CA ASP A 166 -10.00 42.48 6.68
C ASP A 166 -9.04 41.32 6.87
N GLU A 167 -9.50 40.12 6.52
CA GLU A 167 -8.68 38.92 6.46
C GLU A 167 -7.73 38.99 5.26
N LYS A 168 -6.43 38.92 5.55
CA LYS A 168 -5.36 38.86 4.57
C LYS A 168 -4.67 37.50 4.60
N TYR A 169 -4.08 37.14 3.47
CA TYR A 169 -3.37 35.88 3.27
C TYR A 169 -1.87 36.13 3.40
N PHE A 170 -1.21 35.34 4.25
CA PHE A 170 0.23 35.42 4.48
C PHE A 170 0.91 34.11 4.09
N ILE A 171 2.07 34.21 3.43
CA ILE A 171 2.86 33.05 3.00
C ILE A 171 4.03 32.81 3.95
N ASN A 172 4.33 31.54 4.23
CA ASN A 172 5.55 31.16 4.94
C ASN A 172 6.71 31.09 3.95
N ASN A 173 7.49 32.18 3.88
CA ASN A 173 8.59 32.34 2.94
C ASN A 173 9.98 32.18 3.59
N HIS A 174 10.05 32.21 4.93
CA HIS A 174 11.28 31.98 5.69
C HIS A 174 11.21 30.64 6.41
N LEU A 175 12.18 29.75 6.18
CA LEU A 175 12.21 28.41 6.79
C LEU A 175 13.44 28.25 7.68
N SER A 176 13.22 28.10 8.98
CA SER A 176 14.30 27.78 9.92
C SER A 176 14.41 26.27 10.07
N PHE A 177 15.41 25.66 9.43
CA PHE A 177 15.67 24.23 9.51
C PHE A 177 16.51 23.92 10.74
N ARG A 178 16.11 22.88 11.47
CA ARG A 178 16.88 22.34 12.59
C ARG A 178 17.12 20.87 12.37
N VAL A 179 18.37 20.52 12.12
CA VAL A 179 18.80 19.15 11.84
C VAL A 179 19.36 18.54 13.13
N MET A 180 18.70 17.50 13.61
CA MET A 180 19.20 16.74 14.75
C MET A 180 20.09 15.60 14.26
N TYR A 181 21.26 15.46 14.88
CA TYR A 181 22.21 14.43 14.51
C TYR A 181 22.72 13.67 15.74
N HIS A 182 23.00 12.39 15.55
CA HIS A 182 23.68 11.54 16.52
C HIS A 182 25.14 11.41 16.10
N LYS A 183 26.05 11.78 16.99
CA LYS A 183 27.49 11.72 16.73
C LYS A 183 28.05 10.38 17.16
N ASP A 184 28.82 9.75 16.28
CA ASP A 184 29.68 8.64 16.65
C ASP A 184 31.00 9.16 17.21
N LEU A 185 31.32 8.77 18.45
CA LEU A 185 32.51 9.23 19.16
C LEU A 185 33.80 8.61 18.60
N GLU A 186 33.72 7.43 17.96
CA GLU A 186 34.90 6.71 17.46
C GLU A 186 35.34 7.22 16.08
N THR A 187 34.37 7.52 15.20
CA THR A 187 34.64 7.87 13.80
C THR A 187 34.48 9.35 13.46
N ASP A 188 34.04 10.18 14.41
CA ASP A 188 33.55 11.56 14.21
C ASP A 188 32.48 11.69 13.10
N SER A 189 31.89 10.57 12.69
CA SER A 189 30.76 10.57 11.76
C SER A 189 29.48 10.95 12.51
N ALA A 190 28.51 11.45 11.76
CA ALA A 190 27.22 11.85 12.30
C ALA A 190 26.10 11.28 11.44
N ARG A 191 25.06 10.78 12.11
CA ARG A 191 23.85 10.25 11.50
C ARG A 191 22.69 11.20 11.74
N ILE A 192 21.89 11.47 10.72
CA ILE A 192 20.73 12.36 10.86
C ILE A 192 19.60 11.59 11.54
N VAL A 193 19.09 12.15 12.64
CA VAL A 193 18.04 11.55 13.47
C VAL A 193 16.80 12.42 13.59
N GLY A 194 16.86 13.68 13.17
CA GLY A 194 15.70 14.57 13.17
C GLY A 194 15.81 15.69 12.12
N PHE A 195 14.66 16.10 11.60
CA PHE A 195 14.53 17.17 10.63
C PHE A 195 13.30 18.01 10.96
N GLU A 196 13.56 19.09 11.70
CA GLU A 196 12.55 20.03 12.16
C GLU A 196 12.55 21.29 11.29
N VAL A 197 11.39 21.92 11.14
CA VAL A 197 11.24 23.22 10.49
C VAL A 197 10.35 24.14 11.31
N THR A 198 10.78 25.40 11.45
CA THR A 198 9.94 26.49 11.96
C THR A 198 9.62 27.44 10.81
N PRO A 199 8.37 27.42 10.30
CA PRO A 199 7.98 28.31 9.21
C PRO A 199 7.65 29.71 9.74
N ASN A 200 8.23 30.73 9.13
CA ASN A 200 7.97 32.14 9.43
C ASN A 200 7.54 32.89 8.16
N SER A 201 6.73 33.93 8.35
CA SER A 201 6.31 34.85 7.29
C SER A 201 7.00 36.20 7.51
N ILE A 202 7.85 36.61 6.57
CA ILE A 202 8.68 37.82 6.70
C ILE A 202 8.61 38.61 5.40
N ASN A 203 8.11 39.84 5.45
CA ASN A 203 8.24 40.76 4.34
C ASN A 203 9.69 41.26 4.26
N HIS A 204 10.48 40.71 3.33
CA HIS A 204 11.89 41.03 3.22
C HIS A 204 12.14 42.34 2.48
N GLU A 205 12.71 43.31 3.18
CA GLU A 205 13.17 44.56 2.59
C GLU A 205 14.65 44.45 2.15
N TYR A 206 14.97 45.12 1.04
CA TYR A 206 16.31 45.22 0.48
C TYR A 206 16.46 46.56 -0.27
N LYS A 207 17.69 47.06 -0.39
CA LYS A 207 17.97 48.34 -1.07
C LYS A 207 18.10 48.15 -2.58
N GLU A 208 19.09 47.37 -2.99
CA GLU A 208 19.31 46.96 -4.38
C GLU A 208 19.41 45.44 -4.44
N TRP A 209 18.80 44.84 -5.45
CA TRP A 209 18.82 43.40 -5.63
C TRP A 209 20.03 42.98 -6.47
N ASP A 210 21.00 42.33 -5.83
CA ASP A 210 22.05 41.60 -6.52
C ASP A 210 21.67 40.12 -6.63
N GLU A 211 21.62 39.59 -7.85
CA GLU A 211 21.33 38.16 -8.09
C GLU A 211 22.42 37.23 -7.57
N LYS A 212 23.68 37.71 -7.46
CA LYS A 212 24.82 36.89 -7.03
C LYS A 212 25.03 36.93 -5.52
N ASN A 213 24.74 38.06 -4.88
CA ASN A 213 24.87 38.22 -3.44
C ASN A 213 23.75 39.11 -2.86
N PRO A 214 22.52 38.59 -2.76
CA PRO A 214 21.39 39.38 -2.27
C PRO A 214 21.56 39.76 -0.80
N GLN A 215 21.62 41.07 -0.52
CA GLN A 215 21.73 41.62 0.82
C GLN A 215 20.36 42.11 1.32
N LEU A 216 19.83 41.43 2.34
CA LEU A 216 18.54 41.78 2.95
C LEU A 216 18.76 42.62 4.21
N THR A 217 17.94 43.65 4.43
CA THR A 217 18.00 44.46 5.67
C THR A 217 17.33 43.75 6.84
N THR A 218 16.32 42.94 6.54
CA THR A 218 15.50 42.17 7.50
C THR A 218 16.17 40.87 7.95
N CYS A 219 17.23 40.45 7.26
CA CYS A 219 17.90 39.19 7.50
C CYS A 219 19.41 39.36 7.31
N ASN A 220 20.14 39.45 8.42
CA ASN A 220 21.57 39.68 8.40
C ASN A 220 22.32 38.41 8.81
N GLN A 221 23.25 37.99 7.95
CA GLN A 221 24.14 36.85 8.19
C GLN A 221 24.98 37.02 9.47
N ASN A 222 25.30 38.27 9.85
CA ASN A 222 26.26 38.57 10.91
C ASN A 222 25.67 38.60 12.32
N THR A 223 24.38 38.92 12.47
CA THR A 223 23.77 39.07 13.81
C THR A 223 23.05 37.81 14.29
N LYS A 224 22.98 36.75 13.46
CA LYS A 224 22.22 35.49 13.70
C LYS A 224 20.74 35.69 14.08
N ASN A 225 20.24 36.92 14.07
CA ASN A 225 18.91 37.27 14.54
C ASN A 225 18.06 37.68 13.34
N ILE A 226 17.04 36.89 13.08
CA ILE A 226 15.84 37.37 12.40
C ILE A 226 15.24 38.42 13.33
N VAL A 227 14.95 39.63 12.84
CA VAL A 227 14.29 40.67 13.63
C VAL A 227 12.81 40.26 13.80
N GLN A 228 12.56 39.30 14.69
CA GLN A 228 11.25 38.68 14.93
C GLN A 228 10.23 39.67 15.49
N GLY A 229 10.67 40.82 16.02
CA GLY A 229 9.81 41.80 16.69
C GLY A 229 9.27 42.94 15.83
N SER A 230 9.73 43.13 14.58
CA SER A 230 9.33 44.30 13.76
C SER A 230 8.97 44.00 12.30
N THR A 231 8.97 42.74 11.88
CA THR A 231 8.78 42.40 10.47
C THR A 231 7.31 42.11 10.19
N VAL A 232 6.73 42.92 9.32
CA VAL A 232 5.38 42.72 8.78
C VAL A 232 5.33 41.38 8.06
N PRO A 233 4.33 40.51 8.29
CA PRO A 233 4.19 39.25 7.55
C PRO A 233 4.07 39.48 6.03
N GLN A 234 4.59 38.54 5.25
CA GLN A 234 4.56 38.64 3.79
C GLN A 234 3.15 38.35 3.26
N GLU A 235 2.44 39.38 2.81
CA GLU A 235 1.12 39.25 2.20
C GLU A 235 1.22 38.64 0.79
N VAL A 236 0.25 37.78 0.47
CA VAL A 236 0.05 37.20 -0.86
C VAL A 236 -0.86 38.12 -1.68
N ASP A 237 -0.25 38.89 -2.58
CA ASP A 237 -0.99 39.77 -3.49
C ASP A 237 -0.37 39.82 -4.89
N THR A 238 -1.17 40.28 -5.86
CA THR A 238 -0.75 40.42 -7.25
C THR A 238 0.35 41.45 -7.38
N ASP A 239 1.36 41.15 -8.21
CA ASP A 239 2.54 41.99 -8.46
C ASP A 239 3.48 42.20 -7.26
N LYS A 240 3.22 41.58 -6.11
CA LYS A 240 4.17 41.57 -5.00
C LYS A 240 5.31 40.58 -5.24
N GLU A 241 6.51 40.98 -4.82
CA GLU A 241 7.68 40.12 -4.81
C GLU A 241 7.79 39.40 -3.48
N VAL A 242 8.06 38.10 -3.53
CA VAL A 242 8.31 37.26 -2.38
C VAL A 242 9.73 36.76 -2.45
N VAL A 243 10.51 37.09 -1.42
CA VAL A 243 11.87 36.54 -1.26
C VAL A 243 11.78 35.33 -0.34
N PHE A 244 12.27 34.19 -0.80
CA PHE A 244 12.35 32.97 0.00
C PHE A 244 13.73 32.88 0.64
N THR A 245 13.75 32.65 1.95
CA THR A 245 14.98 32.58 2.74
C THR A 245 14.93 31.38 3.67
N TYR A 246 16.08 30.95 4.17
CA TYR A 246 16.16 29.86 5.13
C TYR A 246 17.37 29.99 6.02
N ASP A 247 17.28 29.46 7.23
CA ASP A 247 18.43 29.25 8.10
C ASP A 247 18.56 27.78 8.47
N VAL A 248 19.76 27.40 8.90
CA VAL A 248 20.07 26.02 9.25
C VAL A 248 20.81 25.99 10.57
N THR A 249 20.25 25.28 11.52
CA THR A 249 20.85 25.00 12.83
C THR A 249 21.03 23.49 13.00
N PHE A 250 22.11 23.10 13.68
CA PHE A 250 22.39 21.71 13.99
C PHE A 250 22.31 21.49 15.49
N LYS A 251 21.69 20.39 15.90
CA LYS A 251 21.62 20.00 17.31
C LYS A 251 22.04 18.55 17.49
N GLU A 252 23.00 18.33 18.37
CA GLU A 252 23.38 16.98 18.78
C GLU A 252 22.28 16.34 19.64
N SER A 253 22.02 15.05 19.41
CA SER A 253 20.98 14.29 20.08
C SER A 253 21.44 12.86 20.39
N ASP A 254 21.02 12.35 21.56
CA ASP A 254 21.33 11.00 22.01
C ASP A 254 20.46 9.91 21.35
N ILE A 255 19.52 10.30 20.47
CA ILE A 255 18.66 9.36 19.74
C ILE A 255 19.52 8.50 18.81
N LYS A 256 19.42 7.17 18.94
CA LYS A 256 20.10 6.24 18.04
C LYS A 256 19.43 6.25 16.67
N TRP A 257 20.21 6.04 15.61
CA TRP A 257 19.68 6.00 14.24
C TRP A 257 18.56 4.97 14.04
N ALA A 258 18.60 3.83 14.72
CA ALA A 258 17.57 2.79 14.64
C ALA A 258 16.19 3.25 15.16
N SER A 259 16.15 4.13 16.18
CA SER A 259 14.93 4.64 16.81
C SER A 259 14.51 6.02 16.29
N ARG A 260 15.18 6.54 15.25
CA ARG A 260 14.95 7.92 14.75
C ARG A 260 13.53 8.16 14.23
N TRP A 261 12.85 7.09 13.80
CA TRP A 261 11.46 7.16 13.32
C TRP A 261 10.44 7.19 14.45
N ASP A 262 10.79 6.72 15.65
CA ASP A 262 9.86 6.63 16.78
C ASP A 262 9.29 8.01 17.11
N THR A 263 10.14 9.05 17.10
CA THR A 263 9.74 10.45 17.34
C THR A 263 8.64 10.95 16.39
N TYR A 264 8.63 10.46 15.14
CA TYR A 264 7.63 10.84 14.13
C TYR A 264 6.38 9.96 14.16
N LEU A 265 6.49 8.74 14.70
CA LEU A 265 5.40 7.76 14.75
C LEU A 265 4.65 7.77 16.08
N LEU A 266 5.14 8.49 17.09
CA LEU A 266 4.47 8.68 18.37
C LEU A 266 3.12 9.37 18.17
N MET A 267 2.06 8.57 18.10
CA MET A 267 0.68 9.02 18.17
C MET A 267 0.30 9.12 19.65
N ASN A 268 0.22 10.35 20.18
CA ASN A 268 -0.14 10.59 21.59
C ASN A 268 -1.65 10.38 21.90
N ASP A 269 -2.36 9.56 21.11
CA ASP A 269 -3.83 9.43 21.15
C ASP A 269 -4.30 7.97 21.26
N ASP A 270 -3.58 7.17 22.06
CA ASP A 270 -3.86 5.74 22.31
C ASP A 270 -5.30 5.46 22.81
N GLN A 271 -5.93 6.45 23.45
CA GLN A 271 -7.29 6.32 23.99
C GLN A 271 -8.36 6.17 22.91
N ILE A 272 -8.20 6.86 21.76
CA ILE A 272 -9.18 6.81 20.67
C ILE A 272 -9.12 5.46 19.95
N HIS A 273 -7.92 4.89 19.79
CA HIS A 273 -7.73 3.61 19.11
C HIS A 273 -8.36 2.44 19.88
N TRP A 274 -8.13 2.35 21.19
CA TRP A 274 -8.74 1.29 22.01
C TRP A 274 -10.27 1.39 22.04
N PHE A 275 -10.82 2.61 22.07
CA PHE A 275 -12.27 2.82 21.99
C PHE A 275 -12.86 2.29 20.67
N SER A 276 -12.22 2.59 19.53
CA SER A 276 -12.66 2.10 18.23
C SER A 276 -12.57 0.58 18.10
N ILE A 277 -11.54 -0.04 18.70
CA ILE A 277 -11.38 -1.51 18.72
C ILE A 277 -12.52 -2.16 19.51
N ILE A 278 -12.80 -1.67 20.71
CA ILE A 278 -13.89 -2.18 21.55
C ILE A 278 -15.25 -2.03 20.84
N ASN A 279 -15.52 -0.86 20.26
CA ASN A 279 -16.76 -0.63 19.53
C ASN A 279 -16.93 -1.59 18.34
N SER A 280 -15.87 -1.78 17.55
CA SER A 280 -15.89 -2.72 16.42
C SER A 280 -16.09 -4.16 16.87
N LEU A 281 -15.44 -4.56 17.97
CA LEU A 281 -15.57 -5.89 18.55
C LEU A 281 -17.01 -6.15 19.04
N MET A 282 -17.61 -5.19 19.75
CA MET A 282 -19.00 -5.29 20.21
C MET A 282 -19.98 -5.46 19.04
N ILE A 283 -19.82 -4.68 17.97
CA ILE A 283 -20.67 -4.79 16.77
C ILE A 283 -20.54 -6.18 16.12
N VAL A 284 -19.32 -6.69 15.97
CA VAL A 284 -19.07 -8.01 15.37
C VAL A 284 -19.65 -9.15 16.23
N LEU A 285 -19.48 -9.08 17.55
CA LEU A 285 -20.06 -10.07 18.47
C LEU A 285 -21.59 -10.02 18.46
N PHE A 286 -22.18 -8.82 18.42
CA PHE A 286 -23.63 -8.67 18.37
C PHE A 286 -24.22 -9.19 17.05
N LEU A 287 -23.62 -8.82 15.91
CA LEU A 287 -24.07 -9.29 14.60
C LEU A 287 -23.89 -10.81 14.45
N SER A 288 -22.76 -11.37 14.90
CA SER A 288 -22.55 -12.82 14.85
C SER A 288 -23.50 -13.56 15.79
N GLY A 289 -23.78 -13.03 16.99
CA GLY A 289 -24.80 -13.56 17.91
C GLY A 289 -26.21 -13.50 17.35
N MET A 290 -26.59 -12.41 16.70
CA MET A 290 -27.89 -12.28 16.03
C MET A 290 -28.04 -13.29 14.89
N VAL A 291 -27.03 -13.42 14.02
CA VAL A 291 -27.03 -14.42 12.94
C VAL A 291 -27.08 -15.84 13.50
N ALA A 292 -26.31 -16.13 14.56
CA ALA A 292 -26.34 -17.44 15.22
C ALA A 292 -27.70 -17.75 15.85
N MET A 293 -28.36 -16.76 16.47
CA MET A 293 -29.71 -16.92 17.03
C MET A 293 -30.75 -17.13 15.94
N ILE A 294 -30.69 -16.39 14.83
CA ILE A 294 -31.55 -16.62 13.66
C ILE A 294 -31.32 -18.02 13.11
N MET A 295 -30.06 -18.43 12.91
CA MET A 295 -29.70 -19.74 12.39
C MET A 295 -30.14 -20.87 13.33
N MET A 296 -29.94 -20.74 14.64
CA MET A 296 -30.44 -21.70 15.62
C MET A 296 -31.96 -21.74 15.62
N ARG A 297 -32.63 -20.58 15.59
CA ARG A 297 -34.09 -20.53 15.58
C ARG A 297 -34.67 -21.19 14.32
N THR A 298 -34.07 -20.97 13.15
CA THR A 298 -34.47 -21.64 11.91
C THR A 298 -34.20 -23.13 11.99
N LEU A 299 -33.02 -23.54 12.48
CA LEU A 299 -32.63 -24.94 12.57
C LEU A 299 -33.51 -25.72 13.58
N TYR A 300 -33.79 -25.15 14.75
CA TYR A 300 -34.69 -25.75 15.74
C TYR A 300 -36.13 -25.83 15.22
N ARG A 301 -36.61 -24.79 14.53
CA ARG A 301 -37.95 -24.81 13.92
C ARG A 301 -38.04 -25.88 12.84
N ASP A 302 -37.01 -26.01 12.02
CA ASP A 302 -36.96 -27.02 10.95
C ASP A 302 -36.91 -28.43 11.57
N ILE A 303 -36.05 -28.69 12.56
CA ILE A 303 -36.01 -29.98 13.29
C ILE A 303 -37.36 -30.30 13.95
N ALA A 304 -38.00 -29.34 14.61
CA ALA A 304 -39.29 -29.55 15.26
C ALA A 304 -40.40 -29.89 14.25
N ASN A 305 -40.39 -29.24 13.07
CA ASN A 305 -41.30 -29.58 11.98
C ASN A 305 -41.02 -30.99 11.41
N TYR A 306 -39.75 -31.38 11.27
CA TYR A 306 -39.38 -32.74 10.84
C TYR A 306 -39.85 -33.82 11.84
N ASN A 307 -39.61 -33.61 13.15
CA ASN A 307 -40.03 -34.57 14.19
C ASN A 307 -41.57 -34.72 14.31
N GLN A 308 -42.34 -33.72 13.88
CA GLN A 308 -43.81 -33.85 13.82
C GLN A 308 -44.26 -34.71 12.65
N LEU A 309 -43.55 -34.66 11.52
CA LEU A 309 -43.81 -35.47 10.33
C LEU A 309 -43.42 -36.94 10.54
N ASP A 310 -42.40 -37.24 11.36
CA ASP A 310 -42.00 -38.60 11.75
C ASP A 310 -43.14 -39.45 12.34
N SER A 311 -44.13 -38.82 12.98
CA SER A 311 -45.28 -39.55 13.53
C SER A 311 -46.24 -40.13 12.48
N GLN A 312 -46.06 -39.79 11.19
CA GLN A 312 -46.87 -40.29 10.06
C GLN A 312 -46.06 -41.00 8.95
N ASP A 313 -44.73 -40.94 8.96
CA ASP A 313 -43.87 -41.19 7.79
C ASP A 313 -42.73 -42.21 8.01
N GLU A 314 -42.84 -43.17 8.94
CA GLU A 314 -41.84 -44.25 9.12
C GLU A 314 -41.58 -45.09 7.83
N ALA A 315 -42.39 -44.93 6.77
CA ALA A 315 -42.14 -45.49 5.43
C ALA A 315 -41.39 -44.53 4.46
N GLN A 316 -41.25 -43.25 4.79
CA GLN A 316 -40.67 -42.18 3.96
C GLN A 316 -39.24 -41.78 4.40
N GLU A 317 -38.78 -42.19 5.58
CA GLU A 317 -37.43 -41.92 6.12
C GLU A 317 -36.28 -42.52 5.29
N GLU A 318 -36.54 -43.47 4.40
CA GLU A 318 -35.56 -43.89 3.38
C GLU A 318 -35.28 -42.83 2.30
N THR A 319 -35.99 -41.69 2.31
CA THR A 319 -35.93 -40.73 1.20
C THR A 319 -35.40 -39.35 1.58
N GLY A 320 -35.58 -38.83 2.79
CA GLY A 320 -35.26 -37.42 3.12
C GLY A 320 -33.78 -37.00 2.94
N TRP A 321 -32.85 -37.58 3.71
CA TRP A 321 -31.42 -37.28 3.56
C TRP A 321 -30.84 -37.84 2.25
N LYS A 322 -31.38 -38.95 1.73
CA LYS A 322 -31.00 -39.53 0.43
C LYS A 322 -31.38 -38.59 -0.74
N LEU A 323 -32.53 -37.92 -0.68
CA LEU A 323 -32.98 -36.89 -1.63
C LEU A 323 -32.11 -35.63 -1.51
N LEU A 324 -31.81 -35.20 -0.29
CA LEU A 324 -30.94 -34.04 -0.02
C LEU A 324 -29.47 -34.29 -0.39
N HIS A 325 -28.95 -35.51 -0.25
CA HIS A 325 -27.56 -35.81 -0.63
C HIS A 325 -27.34 -35.50 -2.12
N GLY A 326 -28.34 -35.72 -2.98
CA GLY A 326 -28.27 -35.39 -4.40
C GLY A 326 -28.29 -33.88 -4.66
N ASP A 327 -29.04 -33.12 -3.85
CA ASP A 327 -29.16 -31.66 -3.98
C ASP A 327 -27.96 -30.90 -3.37
N VAL A 328 -27.31 -31.41 -2.32
CA VAL A 328 -26.09 -30.83 -1.75
C VAL A 328 -24.93 -30.84 -2.74
N PHE A 329 -24.87 -31.85 -3.63
CA PHE A 329 -23.88 -31.92 -4.69
C PHE A 329 -24.34 -31.29 -6.01
N ARG A 330 -25.52 -30.66 -6.04
CA ARG A 330 -26.02 -30.01 -7.24
C ARG A 330 -25.14 -28.81 -7.57
N ALA A 331 -24.66 -28.78 -8.80
CA ALA A 331 -23.89 -27.64 -9.28
C ALA A 331 -24.77 -26.38 -9.27
N PRO A 332 -24.28 -25.27 -8.69
CA PRO A 332 -25.03 -24.03 -8.70
C PRO A 332 -25.15 -23.50 -10.14
N ILE A 333 -26.26 -22.82 -10.43
CA ILE A 333 -26.61 -22.30 -11.77
C ILE A 333 -25.45 -21.49 -12.38
N LYS A 334 -24.72 -20.74 -11.55
CA LYS A 334 -23.56 -19.92 -11.93
C LYS A 334 -22.25 -20.43 -11.30
N SER A 335 -21.99 -21.73 -11.42
CA SER A 335 -20.78 -22.40 -10.87
C SER A 335 -19.45 -21.77 -11.28
N GLY A 336 -19.35 -21.25 -12.50
CA GLY A 336 -18.16 -20.52 -12.97
C GLY A 336 -17.91 -19.23 -12.18
N LEU A 337 -18.95 -18.40 -12.01
CA LEU A 337 -18.81 -17.15 -11.26
C LEU A 337 -18.45 -17.42 -9.81
N LEU A 338 -19.13 -18.36 -9.14
CA LEU A 338 -18.81 -18.74 -7.77
C LEU A 338 -17.35 -19.19 -7.64
N SER A 339 -16.86 -19.99 -8.59
CA SER A 339 -15.46 -20.43 -8.62
C SER A 339 -14.48 -19.26 -8.77
N VAL A 340 -14.84 -18.23 -9.54
CA VAL A 340 -14.05 -17.00 -9.68
C VAL A 340 -14.01 -16.24 -8.35
N TYR A 341 -15.16 -16.00 -7.71
CA TYR A 341 -15.23 -15.34 -6.40
C TYR A 341 -14.38 -16.04 -5.34
N VAL A 342 -14.47 -17.38 -5.25
CA VAL A 342 -13.69 -18.16 -4.28
C VAL A 342 -12.19 -18.07 -4.57
N GLY A 343 -11.78 -18.16 -5.83
CA GLY A 343 -10.38 -18.00 -6.22
C GLY A 343 -9.81 -16.63 -5.82
N THR A 344 -10.52 -15.56 -6.17
CA THR A 344 -10.11 -14.19 -5.80
C THR A 344 -10.14 -13.97 -4.29
N GLY A 345 -11.11 -14.56 -3.58
CA GLY A 345 -11.16 -14.52 -2.11
C GLY A 345 -9.94 -15.16 -1.45
N VAL A 346 -9.51 -16.33 -1.93
CA VAL A 346 -8.27 -16.99 -1.47
C VAL A 346 -7.04 -16.13 -1.76
N GLN A 347 -7.01 -15.45 -2.92
CA GLN A 347 -5.92 -14.55 -3.28
C GLN A 347 -5.78 -13.38 -2.29
N ILE A 348 -6.91 -12.69 -2.01
CA ILE A 348 -6.95 -11.56 -1.09
C ILE A 348 -6.58 -12.02 0.32
N LEU A 349 -7.16 -13.13 0.79
CA LEU A 349 -6.89 -13.66 2.12
C LEU A 349 -5.41 -14.03 2.30
N GLY A 350 -4.83 -14.74 1.32
CA GLY A 350 -3.41 -15.08 1.33
C GLY A 350 -2.50 -13.84 1.31
N MET A 351 -2.83 -12.85 0.46
CA MET A 351 -2.09 -11.59 0.41
C MET A 351 -2.13 -10.85 1.75
N THR A 352 -3.31 -10.72 2.36
CA THR A 352 -3.48 -10.02 3.65
C THR A 352 -2.72 -10.72 4.76
N LEU A 353 -2.80 -12.06 4.87
CA LEU A 353 -2.09 -12.83 5.88
C LEU A 353 -0.57 -12.69 5.75
N VAL A 354 -0.02 -12.85 4.53
CA VAL A 354 1.43 -12.74 4.31
C VAL A 354 1.93 -11.31 4.52
N THR A 355 1.17 -10.31 4.07
CA THR A 355 1.49 -8.89 4.31
C THR A 355 1.51 -8.59 5.81
N MET A 356 0.54 -9.12 6.57
CA MET A 356 0.48 -8.95 8.02
C MET A 356 1.67 -9.60 8.73
N ILE A 357 2.08 -10.80 8.32
CA ILE A 357 3.28 -11.46 8.86
C ILE A 357 4.54 -10.62 8.61
N PHE A 358 4.73 -10.12 7.38
CA PHE A 358 5.89 -9.26 7.07
C PHE A 358 5.84 -7.91 7.78
N ALA A 359 4.64 -7.36 8.03
CA ALA A 359 4.47 -6.16 8.84
C ALA A 359 4.84 -6.41 10.30
N LEU A 360 4.40 -7.54 10.89
CA LEU A 360 4.73 -7.93 12.28
C LEU A 360 6.23 -8.21 12.48
N LEU A 361 6.91 -8.74 11.47
CA LEU A 361 8.37 -8.93 11.47
C LEU A 361 9.15 -7.61 11.26
N GLY A 362 8.48 -6.50 10.96
CA GLY A 362 9.10 -5.18 10.79
C GLY A 362 9.69 -4.91 9.41
N PHE A 363 9.56 -5.83 8.44
CA PHE A 363 10.11 -5.65 7.08
C PHE A 363 9.37 -4.59 6.26
N LEU A 364 8.14 -4.26 6.63
CA LEU A 364 7.30 -3.25 5.97
C LEU A 364 7.17 -1.97 6.80
N SER A 365 8.22 -1.60 7.53
CA SER A 365 8.26 -0.37 8.32
C SER A 365 8.06 0.87 7.44
N PRO A 366 7.35 1.92 7.92
CA PRO A 366 7.20 3.20 7.22
C PRO A 366 8.53 3.87 6.81
N SER A 367 9.65 3.46 7.43
CA SER A 367 10.98 3.88 7.03
C SER A 367 11.34 3.50 5.59
N ASN A 368 10.85 2.36 5.10
CA ASN A 368 11.00 1.98 3.69
C ASN A 368 9.82 2.53 2.87
N ARG A 369 9.96 3.77 2.40
CA ARG A 369 8.92 4.47 1.65
C ARG A 369 8.52 3.68 0.41
N GLY A 370 7.22 3.53 0.18
CA GLY A 370 6.69 2.75 -0.94
C GLY A 370 6.91 1.23 -0.84
N GLY A 371 7.64 0.74 0.17
CA GLY A 371 7.91 -0.69 0.37
C GLY A 371 6.64 -1.52 0.56
N LEU A 372 5.71 -1.05 1.39
CA LEU A 372 4.40 -1.69 1.61
C LEU A 372 3.63 -1.86 0.29
N MET A 373 3.47 -0.78 -0.48
CA MET A 373 2.72 -0.80 -1.74
C MET A 373 3.37 -1.73 -2.78
N THR A 374 4.70 -1.68 -2.89
CA THR A 374 5.45 -2.56 -3.78
C THR A 374 5.28 -4.04 -3.38
N ALA A 375 5.40 -4.33 -2.08
CA ALA A 375 5.20 -5.69 -1.55
C ALA A 375 3.78 -6.20 -1.80
N MET A 376 2.75 -5.37 -1.59
CA MET A 376 1.36 -5.75 -1.86
C MET A 376 1.12 -6.10 -3.33
N VAL A 377 1.67 -5.32 -4.28
CA VAL A 377 1.56 -5.62 -5.72
C VAL A 377 2.28 -6.94 -6.07
N LEU A 378 3.47 -7.18 -5.52
CA LEU A 378 4.22 -8.42 -5.77
C LEU A 378 3.51 -9.64 -5.16
N LEU A 379 3.04 -9.53 -3.92
CA LEU A 379 2.29 -10.58 -3.24
C LEU A 379 0.96 -10.87 -3.94
N TRP A 380 0.28 -9.84 -4.46
CA TRP A 380 -0.93 -10.03 -5.27
C TRP A 380 -0.66 -10.93 -6.49
N VAL A 381 0.41 -10.64 -7.25
CA VAL A 381 0.78 -11.44 -8.42
C VAL A 381 1.13 -12.88 -8.04
N PHE A 382 1.90 -13.06 -6.95
CA PHE A 382 2.28 -14.39 -6.46
C PHE A 382 1.08 -15.22 -5.98
N MET A 383 0.16 -14.60 -5.22
CA MET A 383 -1.04 -15.27 -4.72
C MET A 383 -2.02 -15.66 -5.82
N GLY A 384 -1.85 -15.15 -7.05
CA GLY A 384 -2.59 -15.59 -8.22
C GLY A 384 -2.50 -17.10 -8.49
N LEU A 385 -1.41 -17.75 -8.05
CA LEU A 385 -1.22 -19.20 -8.14
C LEU A 385 -2.30 -19.98 -7.34
N PHE A 386 -2.51 -19.58 -6.08
CA PHE A 386 -3.50 -20.17 -5.18
C PHE A 386 -4.93 -19.82 -5.60
N ALA A 387 -5.11 -18.63 -6.18
CA ALA A 387 -6.38 -18.18 -6.74
C ALA A 387 -6.83 -19.09 -7.90
N GLY A 388 -5.94 -19.31 -8.86
CA GLY A 388 -6.18 -20.17 -10.02
C GLY A 388 -6.44 -21.62 -9.65
N TYR A 389 -5.65 -22.15 -8.72
CA TYR A 389 -5.83 -23.50 -8.19
C TYR A 389 -7.19 -23.68 -7.51
N SER A 390 -7.54 -22.81 -6.56
CA SER A 390 -8.79 -22.89 -5.80
C SER A 390 -10.01 -22.75 -6.71
N SER A 391 -9.95 -21.79 -7.65
CA SER A 391 -11.00 -21.57 -8.65
C SER A 391 -11.18 -22.77 -9.58
N ALA A 392 -10.09 -23.28 -10.16
CA ALA A 392 -10.16 -24.42 -11.08
C ALA A 392 -10.57 -25.72 -10.38
N ARG A 393 -10.15 -25.93 -9.13
CA ARG A 393 -10.54 -27.09 -8.31
C ARG A 393 -12.04 -27.09 -8.03
N LEU A 394 -12.58 -25.94 -7.60
CA LEU A 394 -14.00 -25.80 -7.33
C LEU A 394 -14.84 -25.92 -8.60
N TYR A 395 -14.38 -25.32 -9.71
CA TYR A 395 -15.06 -25.42 -10.99
C TYR A 395 -15.13 -26.86 -11.53
N LYS A 396 -14.04 -27.62 -11.40
CA LYS A 396 -14.03 -29.06 -11.74
C LYS A 396 -14.88 -29.91 -10.79
N MET A 397 -15.00 -29.54 -9.51
CA MET A 397 -15.87 -30.23 -8.57
C MET A 397 -17.34 -30.13 -8.99
N PHE A 398 -17.75 -29.01 -9.58
CA PHE A 398 -19.07 -28.82 -10.18
C PHE A 398 -19.21 -29.39 -11.60
N LYS A 399 -18.32 -30.30 -12.02
CA LYS A 399 -18.32 -30.94 -13.36
C LYS A 399 -18.20 -29.94 -14.53
N GLY A 400 -17.62 -28.76 -14.29
CA GLY A 400 -17.37 -27.78 -15.35
C GLY A 400 -16.26 -28.22 -16.31
N THR A 401 -16.54 -28.19 -17.62
CA THR A 401 -15.62 -28.64 -18.68
C THR A 401 -14.67 -27.54 -19.14
N GLU A 402 -15.14 -26.28 -19.19
CA GLU A 402 -14.41 -25.13 -19.73
C GLU A 402 -13.47 -24.46 -18.71
N TRP A 403 -12.60 -25.26 -18.07
CA TRP A 403 -11.70 -24.78 -17.03
C TRP A 403 -10.80 -23.63 -17.50
N LYS A 404 -10.35 -23.64 -18.77
CA LYS A 404 -9.53 -22.56 -19.37
C LYS A 404 -10.25 -21.22 -19.34
N ARG A 405 -11.53 -21.20 -19.70
CA ARG A 405 -12.37 -19.99 -19.71
C ARG A 405 -12.63 -19.50 -18.29
N ASN A 406 -12.84 -20.42 -17.35
CA ASN A 406 -13.02 -20.08 -15.94
C ASN A 406 -11.74 -19.44 -15.36
N THR A 407 -10.58 -20.04 -15.60
CA THR A 407 -9.28 -19.51 -15.15
C THR A 407 -8.99 -18.13 -15.76
N LEU A 408 -9.30 -17.92 -17.04
CA LEU A 408 -9.19 -16.61 -17.68
C LEU A 408 -10.08 -15.57 -16.99
N LYS A 409 -11.34 -15.94 -16.67
CA LYS A 409 -12.24 -15.07 -15.90
C LYS A 409 -11.69 -14.75 -14.51
N THR A 410 -11.11 -15.72 -13.81
CA THR A 410 -10.48 -15.49 -12.50
C THR A 410 -9.32 -14.49 -12.59
N ALA A 411 -8.52 -14.55 -13.65
CA ALA A 411 -7.39 -13.65 -13.84
C ALA A 411 -7.81 -12.21 -14.23
N PHE A 412 -8.87 -12.04 -15.03
CA PHE A 412 -9.18 -10.72 -15.62
C PHE A 412 -10.45 -10.05 -15.08
N MET A 413 -11.40 -10.78 -14.49
CA MET A 413 -12.70 -10.20 -14.13
C MET A 413 -12.56 -9.11 -13.07
N PHE A 414 -12.04 -9.44 -11.88
CA PHE A 414 -11.87 -8.46 -10.82
C PHE A 414 -10.78 -7.43 -11.12
N PRO A 415 -9.56 -7.82 -11.55
CA PRO A 415 -8.53 -6.85 -11.90
C PRO A 415 -8.96 -5.92 -13.03
N GLY A 416 -9.70 -6.40 -14.03
CA GLY A 416 -10.20 -5.58 -15.13
C GLY A 416 -11.24 -4.55 -14.69
N ILE A 417 -12.17 -4.93 -13.81
CA ILE A 417 -13.14 -3.99 -13.23
C ILE A 417 -12.41 -2.92 -12.41
N LEU A 418 -11.52 -3.33 -11.51
CA LEU A 418 -10.74 -2.39 -10.68
C LEU A 418 -9.86 -1.48 -11.52
N PHE A 419 -9.23 -2.00 -12.57
CA PHE A 419 -8.41 -1.22 -13.49
C PHE A 419 -9.24 -0.20 -14.26
N THR A 420 -10.46 -0.56 -14.67
CA THR A 420 -11.37 0.37 -15.36
C THR A 420 -11.76 1.52 -14.45
N ILE A 421 -12.14 1.22 -13.20
CA ILE A 421 -12.46 2.22 -12.18
C ILE A 421 -11.24 3.12 -11.92
N PHE A 422 -10.07 2.50 -11.70
CA PHE A 422 -8.81 3.20 -11.50
C PHE A 422 -8.47 4.13 -12.67
N PHE A 423 -8.63 3.68 -13.92
CA PHE A 423 -8.33 4.48 -15.11
C PHE A 423 -9.23 5.71 -15.21
N VAL A 424 -10.54 5.55 -14.95
CA VAL A 424 -11.50 6.67 -14.94
C VAL A 424 -11.16 7.67 -13.83
N LEU A 425 -10.92 7.19 -12.61
CA LEU A 425 -10.53 8.06 -11.50
C LEU A 425 -9.20 8.78 -11.79
N ASN A 426 -8.22 8.07 -12.34
CA ASN A 426 -6.93 8.64 -12.70
C ASN A 426 -7.05 9.71 -13.79
N ALA A 427 -7.98 9.54 -14.75
CA ALA A 427 -8.26 10.57 -15.76
C ALA A 427 -8.86 11.84 -15.15
N ILE A 428 -9.74 11.72 -14.16
CA ILE A 428 -10.31 12.85 -13.42
C ILE A 428 -9.20 13.58 -12.64
N ILE A 429 -8.38 12.84 -11.89
CA ILE A 429 -7.25 13.39 -11.10
C ILE A 429 -6.24 14.08 -12.02
N TRP A 430 -6.02 13.55 -13.23
CA TRP A 430 -5.14 14.15 -14.22
C TRP A 430 -5.69 15.49 -14.75
N GLY A 431 -7.02 15.61 -14.91
CA GLY A 431 -7.70 16.86 -15.27
C GLY A 431 -7.47 17.98 -14.24
N GLU A 432 -7.41 17.63 -12.95
CA GLU A 432 -7.14 18.54 -11.84
C GLU A 432 -5.63 18.84 -11.66
N LYS A 433 -4.74 18.34 -12.52
CA LYS A 433 -3.28 18.50 -12.42
C LYS A 433 -2.70 18.08 -11.07
N SER A 434 -3.33 17.10 -10.42
CA SER A 434 -2.88 16.58 -9.12
C SER A 434 -1.67 15.65 -9.28
N SER A 435 -0.74 15.71 -8.32
CA SER A 435 0.44 14.85 -8.28
C SER A 435 0.12 13.38 -8.04
N GLY A 436 -1.08 13.11 -7.50
CA GLY A 436 -1.63 11.78 -7.28
C GLY A 436 -2.01 11.06 -8.56
N ALA A 437 -2.05 11.75 -9.70
CA ALA A 437 -2.24 11.12 -10.99
C ALA A 437 -1.04 10.22 -11.32
N VAL A 438 -1.32 8.92 -11.52
CA VAL A 438 -0.31 7.95 -11.92
C VAL A 438 0.03 8.17 -13.40
N PRO A 439 1.31 8.38 -13.75
CA PRO A 439 1.72 8.58 -15.14
C PRO A 439 1.44 7.34 -16.00
N PHE A 440 1.18 7.56 -17.30
CA PHE A 440 0.95 6.46 -18.25
C PHE A 440 2.06 5.41 -18.28
N GLY A 441 3.33 5.81 -18.07
CA GLY A 441 4.46 4.88 -17.98
C GLY A 441 4.31 3.90 -16.82
N THR A 442 3.97 4.41 -15.63
CA THR A 442 3.77 3.61 -14.42
C THR A 442 2.56 2.68 -14.56
N ILE A 443 1.48 3.13 -15.20
CA ILE A 443 0.31 2.29 -15.50
C ILE A 443 0.73 1.06 -16.31
N ARG A 444 1.59 1.24 -17.32
CA ARG A 444 2.12 0.10 -18.09
C ARG A 444 2.97 -0.83 -17.23
N VAL A 445 3.84 -0.27 -16.37
CA VAL A 445 4.71 -1.04 -15.45
C VAL A 445 3.90 -1.85 -14.43
N VAL A 446 2.73 -1.39 -14.01
CA VAL A 446 1.84 -2.14 -13.11
C VAL A 446 1.03 -3.19 -13.87
N LEU A 447 0.48 -2.81 -15.04
CA LEU A 447 -0.42 -3.68 -15.79
C LEU A 447 0.31 -4.84 -16.47
N LEU A 448 1.49 -4.60 -17.07
CA LEU A 448 2.22 -5.65 -17.79
C LEU A 448 2.54 -6.85 -16.89
N PRO A 449 3.15 -6.72 -15.70
CA PRO A 449 3.45 -7.85 -14.84
C PRO A 449 2.20 -8.58 -14.33
N VAL A 450 1.14 -7.85 -13.99
CA VAL A 450 -0.13 -8.44 -13.55
C VAL A 450 -0.75 -9.30 -14.64
N VAL A 451 -0.68 -8.87 -15.90
CA VAL A 451 -1.22 -9.61 -17.04
C VAL A 451 -0.27 -10.71 -17.53
N GLN A 452 1.01 -10.38 -17.75
CA GLN A 452 2.01 -11.28 -18.34
C GLN A 452 2.48 -12.37 -17.38
N ARG A 453 2.64 -12.05 -16.09
CA ARG A 453 3.09 -13.02 -15.07
C ARG A 453 1.90 -13.61 -14.31
N GLY A 454 0.87 -12.81 -14.02
CA GLY A 454 -0.31 -13.30 -13.33
C GLY A 454 -1.01 -14.43 -14.11
N LEU A 455 -1.22 -14.26 -15.42
CA LEU A 455 -1.92 -15.25 -16.25
C LEU A 455 -1.28 -16.65 -16.25
N PRO A 456 0.03 -16.82 -16.51
CA PRO A 456 0.66 -18.13 -16.40
C PRO A 456 0.67 -18.67 -14.96
N LEU A 457 0.82 -17.83 -13.93
CA LEU A 457 0.74 -18.28 -12.54
C LEU A 457 -0.64 -18.85 -12.18
N VAL A 458 -1.74 -18.21 -12.63
CA VAL A 458 -3.11 -18.71 -12.39
C VAL A 458 -3.33 -20.07 -13.08
N VAL A 459 -2.63 -20.34 -14.19
CA VAL A 459 -2.74 -21.60 -14.94
C VAL A 459 -1.79 -22.70 -14.41
N ALA A 460 -0.68 -22.32 -13.77
CA ALA A 460 0.45 -23.22 -13.46
C ALA A 460 0.12 -24.43 -12.58
N LEU A 461 -0.79 -24.30 -11.61
CA LEU A 461 -1.17 -25.40 -10.70
C LEU A 461 -2.32 -26.27 -11.21
N ILE A 462 -2.92 -25.93 -12.35
CA ILE A 462 -4.04 -26.69 -12.93
C ILE A 462 -3.65 -28.09 -13.46
N PRO A 463 -2.48 -28.29 -14.11
CA PRO A 463 -2.10 -29.60 -14.66
C PRO A 463 -1.64 -30.63 -13.62
N TYR A 464 -1.42 -30.28 -12.35
CA TYR A 464 -1.04 -31.22 -11.27
C TYR A 464 -2.14 -32.23 -10.88
N ARG A 465 -3.21 -32.32 -11.67
CA ARG A 465 -4.39 -33.15 -11.43
C ARG A 465 -4.53 -34.38 -12.33
N ARG A 466 -3.48 -34.84 -13.02
CA ARG A 466 -3.51 -36.24 -13.51
C ARG A 466 -3.40 -37.26 -12.37
N LEU A 467 -2.80 -36.90 -11.23
CA LEU A 467 -2.64 -37.83 -10.09
C LEU A 467 -3.81 -37.83 -9.10
N ILE A 468 -4.46 -36.69 -8.83
CA ILE A 468 -5.48 -36.60 -7.75
C ILE A 468 -6.90 -36.95 -8.24
N CYS A 469 -7.23 -36.74 -9.51
CA CYS A 469 -8.52 -37.17 -10.07
C CYS A 469 -8.59 -38.69 -10.27
N ALA A 470 -7.47 -39.34 -10.62
CA ALA A 470 -7.39 -40.78 -10.74
C ALA A 470 -7.66 -41.51 -9.41
N ALA A 471 -7.29 -40.90 -8.27
CA ALA A 471 -7.60 -41.44 -6.95
C ALA A 471 -9.11 -41.41 -6.63
N LYS A 472 -9.85 -40.40 -7.10
CA LYS A 472 -11.29 -40.28 -6.86
C LYS A 472 -12.11 -41.21 -7.76
N ASP A 473 -11.69 -41.39 -9.02
CA ASP A 473 -12.29 -42.41 -9.90
C ASP A 473 -12.01 -43.83 -9.39
N TYR A 474 -10.86 -44.08 -8.76
CA TYR A 474 -10.57 -45.38 -8.12
C TYR A 474 -11.48 -45.64 -6.90
N ASP A 475 -11.71 -44.65 -6.05
CA ASP A 475 -12.60 -44.78 -4.88
C ASP A 475 -14.08 -44.92 -5.26
N ASP A 476 -14.55 -44.21 -6.29
CA ASP A 476 -15.94 -44.33 -6.77
C ASP A 476 -16.17 -45.67 -7.50
N VAL A 477 -15.18 -46.21 -8.24
CA VAL A 477 -15.23 -47.56 -8.82
C VAL A 477 -15.16 -48.64 -7.74
N ALA A 478 -14.33 -48.48 -6.70
CA ALA A 478 -14.24 -49.42 -5.59
C ALA A 478 -15.53 -49.45 -4.74
N ARG A 479 -16.18 -48.29 -4.55
CA ARG A 479 -17.47 -48.19 -3.84
C ARG A 479 -18.62 -48.83 -4.61
N ASN A 480 -18.72 -48.55 -5.91
CA ASN A 480 -19.74 -49.16 -6.78
C ASN A 480 -19.57 -50.69 -6.90
N ARG A 481 -18.33 -51.21 -6.86
CA ARG A 481 -18.06 -52.66 -6.85
C ARG A 481 -18.53 -53.33 -5.56
N ASN A 482 -18.36 -52.67 -4.42
CA ASN A 482 -18.79 -53.18 -3.12
C ASN A 482 -20.31 -53.16 -2.94
N GLU A 483 -21.01 -52.22 -3.57
CA GLU A 483 -22.48 -52.18 -3.60
C GLU A 483 -23.06 -53.22 -4.55
N ALA A 484 -22.45 -53.45 -5.72
CA ALA A 484 -22.86 -54.50 -6.65
C ALA A 484 -22.76 -55.91 -6.04
N VAL A 485 -21.69 -56.18 -5.28
CA VAL A 485 -21.47 -57.47 -4.58
C VAL A 485 -22.48 -57.71 -3.45
N LYS A 486 -23.02 -56.65 -2.83
CA LYS A 486 -24.05 -56.75 -1.78
C LYS A 486 -25.46 -56.97 -2.33
N SER A 487 -25.70 -56.68 -3.61
CA SER A 487 -27.03 -56.76 -4.25
C SER A 487 -27.30 -58.05 -5.03
N ALA A 488 -26.32 -58.95 -5.15
CA ALA A 488 -26.44 -60.18 -5.94
C ALA A 488 -27.04 -61.35 -5.13
N PRO A 489 -27.98 -62.13 -5.69
CA PRO A 489 -28.57 -63.30 -5.01
C PRO A 489 -27.55 -64.45 -4.84
N PRO A 490 -27.76 -65.38 -3.87
CA PRO A 490 -26.69 -66.23 -3.29
C PRO A 490 -26.10 -67.32 -4.20
N ARG A 491 -26.43 -67.37 -5.50
CA ARG A 491 -25.95 -68.42 -6.42
C ARG A 491 -24.92 -67.97 -7.47
N GLU A 492 -24.53 -66.70 -7.51
CA GLU A 492 -23.52 -66.21 -8.48
C GLU A 492 -22.20 -65.69 -7.87
N HIS A 493 -21.99 -65.85 -6.57
CA HIS A 493 -20.73 -65.42 -5.93
C HIS A 493 -19.47 -66.13 -6.46
N ARG A 494 -19.59 -67.32 -7.08
CA ARG A 494 -18.42 -68.05 -7.62
C ARG A 494 -17.99 -67.66 -9.03
N VAL A 495 -18.87 -67.09 -9.85
CA VAL A 495 -18.54 -66.79 -11.26
C VAL A 495 -17.85 -65.42 -11.38
N LEU A 496 -18.27 -64.43 -10.57
CA LEU A 496 -17.69 -63.08 -10.56
C LEU A 496 -16.27 -63.00 -9.99
N VAL A 497 -15.89 -63.95 -9.13
CA VAL A 497 -14.54 -63.99 -8.52
C VAL A 497 -13.51 -64.57 -9.49
N MET A 498 -13.88 -65.50 -10.39
CA MET A 498 -12.94 -66.10 -11.34
C MET A 498 -12.68 -65.23 -12.57
N THR A 499 -13.69 -64.56 -13.14
CA THR A 499 -13.50 -63.68 -14.32
C THR A 499 -12.72 -62.39 -14.01
N GLY A 500 -12.57 -62.04 -12.73
CA GLY A 500 -11.81 -60.87 -12.29
C GLY A 500 -10.31 -61.10 -12.14
N VAL A 501 -9.85 -62.35 -12.03
CA VAL A 501 -8.43 -62.68 -11.83
C VAL A 501 -7.68 -62.63 -13.17
N ASP A 502 -8.29 -63.10 -14.26
CA ASP A 502 -7.67 -63.12 -15.59
C ASP A 502 -7.44 -61.72 -16.19
N ASN A 503 -8.29 -60.74 -15.85
CA ASN A 503 -8.14 -59.35 -16.29
C ASN A 503 -7.06 -58.57 -15.52
N ILE A 504 -6.65 -59.05 -14.34
CA ILE A 504 -5.59 -58.42 -13.53
C ILE A 504 -4.21 -58.79 -14.08
N GLU A 505 -4.01 -60.01 -14.57
CA GLU A 505 -2.75 -60.38 -15.26
C GLU A 505 -2.57 -59.59 -16.57
N HIS A 506 -3.64 -59.41 -17.34
CA HIS A 506 -3.56 -58.67 -18.61
C HIS A 506 -3.34 -57.15 -18.44
N LEU A 507 -3.69 -56.58 -17.29
CA LEU A 507 -3.43 -55.17 -16.95
C LEU A 507 -2.08 -54.95 -16.26
N LEU A 508 -1.54 -55.95 -15.57
CA LEU A 508 -0.20 -55.89 -14.98
C LEU A 508 0.90 -56.05 -16.03
N GLN A 509 0.67 -56.81 -17.10
CA GLN A 509 1.64 -56.99 -18.19
C GLN A 509 1.82 -55.74 -19.06
N LYS A 510 0.87 -54.80 -19.05
CA LYS A 510 0.95 -53.49 -19.72
C LYS A 510 1.67 -52.40 -18.92
N ARG A 511 2.18 -52.73 -17.73
CA ARG A 511 2.86 -51.79 -16.82
C ARG A 511 4.39 -51.92 -16.84
N TYR A 512 4.95 -52.83 -17.65
CA TYR A 512 6.40 -53.08 -17.81
C TYR A 512 6.91 -53.02 -19.26
N THR A 513 6.15 -52.39 -20.16
CA THR A 513 6.58 -51.92 -21.50
C THR A 513 5.98 -50.55 -21.72
#